data_AF-A0A2V7X194-F1
#
_entry.id   AF-A0A2V7X194-F1
#
_cell.length_a   1.000
_cell.length_b   1.000
_cell.length_c   1.000
_cell.angle_alpha   90.00
_cell.angle_beta   90.00
_cell.angle_gamma   90.00
#
_symmetry.space_group_name_H-M   'P 1'
#
loop_
_entity.id
_entity.type
_entity.pdbx_description
1 polymer ?
#
loop_
_entity_poly.entity_id
_entity_poly.type
_entity_poly.pdbx_seq_one_letter_code
_entity_poly.pdbx_strand_id
1 'polypeptide(L)'
;MIFVDASTGSGLPGEIQVKELQSDSDHETSPFCHAMSPSQVLALAAQLYNFRPRAFSTTVVGENFSHGESLSPSVEAALPALLARIEELFTRR
;
A
#
# COMPACT_ATOMS: atom_id res chain seq x y z
N MET A 1 -5.50 -9.00 -4.86
CA MET A 1 -4.56 -8.86 -3.72
C MET A 1 -4.47 -7.40 -3.36
N ILE A 2 -4.48 -7.05 -2.07
CA ILE A 2 -4.41 -5.65 -1.63
C ILE A 2 -3.28 -5.56 -0.60
N PHE A 3 -2.25 -4.78 -0.91
CA PHE A 3 -1.17 -4.45 0.02
C PHE A 3 -1.56 -3.17 0.76
N VAL A 4 -1.41 -3.18 2.08
CA VAL A 4 -1.75 -2.05 2.96
C VAL A 4 -0.50 -1.67 3.74
N ASP A 5 -0.11 -0.40 3.70
CA ASP A 5 1.12 0.06 4.35
C ASP A 5 1.10 1.57 4.67
N ALA A 6 2.08 2.07 5.41
CA ALA A 6 2.28 3.49 5.68
C ALA A 6 3.19 4.14 4.62
N SER A 7 2.88 5.36 4.17
CA SER A 7 3.72 6.12 3.24
C SER A 7 4.47 7.22 3.95
N THR A 8 5.76 7.37 3.64
CA THR A 8 6.59 8.54 4.01
C THR A 8 6.65 9.58 2.88
N GLY A 9 5.84 9.41 1.83
CA GLY A 9 5.86 10.23 0.62
C GLY A 9 5.26 11.63 0.80
N SER A 10 5.31 12.43 -0.26
CA SER A 10 4.75 13.78 -0.30
C SER A 10 3.22 13.73 -0.30
N GLY A 11 2.61 13.90 0.86
CA GLY A 11 1.17 14.06 1.04
C GLY A 11 0.87 14.60 2.44
N LEU A 12 -0.40 14.86 2.74
CA LEU A 12 -0.81 15.28 4.10
C LEU A 12 -0.97 14.04 5.00
N PRO A 13 -0.61 14.10 6.29
CA PRO A 13 -0.87 13.00 7.21
C PRO A 13 -2.34 12.54 7.18
N GLY A 14 -2.56 11.24 7.06
CA GLY A 14 -3.89 10.64 6.87
C GLY A 14 -4.39 10.59 5.42
N GLU A 15 -3.64 11.14 4.46
CA GLU A 15 -3.98 11.04 3.04
C GLU A 15 -3.87 9.59 2.56
N ILE A 16 -4.92 9.08 1.92
CA ILE A 16 -5.01 7.72 1.40
C ILE A 16 -4.69 7.73 -0.09
N GLN A 17 -3.76 6.87 -0.50
CA GLN A 17 -3.37 6.69 -1.89
C GLN A 17 -3.61 5.23 -2.30
N VAL A 18 -4.37 5.03 -3.37
CA VAL A 18 -4.68 3.69 -3.92
C VAL A 18 -4.23 3.65 -5.37
N LYS A 19 -3.37 2.68 -5.69
CA LYS A 19 -2.86 2.47 -7.05
C LYS A 19 -2.95 1.00 -7.42
N GLU A 20 -3.48 0.71 -8.61
CA GLU A 20 -3.39 -0.63 -9.19
C GLU A 20 -1.93 -0.91 -9.59
N LEU A 21 -1.41 -2.05 -9.16
CA LEU A 21 -0.05 -2.48 -9.45
C LEU A 21 -0.04 -3.17 -10.81
N GLN A 22 0.79 -2.68 -11.72
CA GLN A 22 1.08 -3.39 -12.96
C GLN A 22 2.34 -4.23 -12.77
N SER A 23 2.25 -5.50 -13.16
CA SER A 23 3.32 -6.50 -13.01
C SER A 23 4.62 -6.12 -13.74
N ASP A 24 4.53 -5.21 -14.72
CA ASP A 24 5.59 -4.93 -15.70
C ASP A 24 6.10 -3.48 -15.65
N SER A 25 5.61 -2.62 -14.73
CA SER A 25 6.07 -1.23 -14.65
C SER A 25 7.11 -1.05 -13.55
N ASP A 26 8.27 -0.55 -13.98
CA ASP A 26 9.45 -0.02 -13.29
C ASP A 26 9.61 -0.30 -11.78
N HIS A 27 10.82 -0.74 -11.44
CA HIS A 27 11.32 -0.85 -10.07
C HIS A 27 11.32 0.51 -9.39
N GLU A 28 10.15 0.98 -8.95
CA GLU A 28 10.02 2.06 -7.99
C GLU A 28 10.82 1.64 -6.75
N THR A 29 11.91 2.36 -6.50
CA THR A 29 12.71 2.19 -5.29
C THR A 29 11.82 2.45 -4.10
N SER A 30 11.61 1.40 -3.32
CA SER A 30 10.69 1.38 -2.20
C SER A 30 11.12 2.39 -1.12
N PRO A 31 10.26 3.34 -0.70
CA PRO A 31 10.44 4.01 0.58
C PRO A 31 10.12 3.07 1.76
N PHE A 32 9.68 1.82 1.51
CA PHE A 32 9.49 0.83 2.56
C PHE A 32 10.83 0.33 3.09
N CYS A 33 10.93 0.23 4.42
CA CYS A 33 11.97 -0.54 5.11
C CYS A 33 11.89 -2.07 4.83
N HIS A 34 10.97 -2.50 3.97
CA HIS A 34 10.84 -3.87 3.49
C HIS A 34 11.77 -4.06 2.29
N ALA A 35 12.65 -5.05 2.36
CA ALA A 35 13.68 -5.34 1.35
C ALA A 35 13.13 -5.55 -0.08
N MET A 36 11.80 -5.67 -0.27
CA MET A 36 11.13 -5.77 -1.56
C MET A 36 9.84 -4.95 -1.59
N SER A 37 9.58 -4.29 -2.72
CA SER A 37 8.30 -3.62 -2.99
C SER A 37 7.19 -4.65 -3.33
N PRO A 38 5.91 -4.29 -3.17
CA PRO A 38 4.79 -5.14 -3.58
C PRO A 38 4.88 -5.64 -5.04
N SER A 39 5.32 -4.79 -5.98
CA SER A 39 5.51 -5.19 -7.38
C SER A 39 6.59 -6.27 -7.54
N GLN A 40 7.68 -6.20 -6.76
CA GLN A 40 8.72 -7.23 -6.77
C GLN A 40 8.20 -8.57 -6.22
N VAL A 41 7.37 -8.55 -5.19
CA VAL A 41 6.71 -9.76 -4.66
C VAL A 41 5.81 -10.40 -5.72
N LEU A 42 5.03 -9.59 -6.45
CA LEU A 42 4.16 -10.08 -7.53
C LEU A 42 4.96 -10.68 -8.69
N ALA A 43 6.08 -10.04 -9.08
CA ALA A 43 6.97 -10.56 -10.12
C ALA A 43 7.54 -11.93 -9.72
N LEU A 44 7.97 -12.11 -8.47
CA LEU A 44 8.43 -13.40 -7.96
C LEU A 44 7.31 -14.44 -7.94
N ALA A 45 6.09 -14.08 -7.54
CA ALA A 45 4.96 -15.00 -7.57
C ALA A 45 4.65 -15.49 -9.00
N ALA A 46 4.77 -14.61 -9.98
CA ALA A 46 4.63 -14.95 -11.39
C ALA A 46 5.73 -15.91 -11.86
N GLN A 47 6.99 -15.69 -11.45
CA GLN A 47 8.13 -16.52 -11.86
C GLN A 47 8.13 -17.90 -11.19
N LEU A 48 7.89 -17.95 -9.89
CA LEU A 48 8.03 -19.18 -9.09
C LEU A 48 6.76 -20.05 -9.11
N TYR A 49 5.59 -19.43 -9.26
CA TYR A 49 4.31 -20.12 -9.12
C TYR A 49 3.36 -19.91 -10.32
N ASN A 50 3.79 -19.21 -11.37
CA ASN A 50 2.95 -18.83 -12.51
C ASN A 50 1.63 -18.14 -12.09
N PHE A 51 1.67 -17.40 -10.98
CA PHE A 51 0.50 -16.73 -10.40
C PHE A 51 0.61 -15.22 -10.58
N ARG A 52 -0.36 -14.62 -11.29
CA ARG A 52 -0.41 -13.18 -11.60
C ARG A 52 -1.73 -12.58 -11.11
N PRO A 53 -1.88 -12.32 -9.80
CA PRO A 53 -3.11 -11.75 -9.28
C PRO A 53 -3.21 -10.28 -9.66
N ARG A 54 -4.42 -9.81 -9.96
CA ARG A 54 -4.71 -8.37 -9.93
C ARG A 54 -4.42 -7.83 -8.53
N ALA A 55 -3.64 -6.76 -8.44
CA ALA A 55 -3.13 -6.27 -7.18
C ALA A 55 -3.19 -4.74 -7.05
N PHE A 56 -3.33 -4.27 -5.82
CA PHE A 56 -3.36 -2.84 -5.50
C PHE A 56 -2.42 -2.54 -4.34
N SER A 57 -1.77 -1.38 -4.40
CA SER A 57 -1.08 -0.76 -3.27
C SER A 57 -2.00 0.28 -2.67
N THR A 58 -2.26 0.17 -1.37
CA THR A 58 -3.09 1.09 -0.60
C THR A 58 -2.25 1.62 0.55
N THR A 59 -1.95 2.91 0.54
CA THR A 59 -1.10 3.52 1.57
C THR A 59 -1.77 4.69 2.27
N VAL A 60 -1.43 4.91 3.53
CA VAL A 60 -1.79 6.13 4.28
C VAL A 60 -0.53 6.91 4.62
N VAL A 61 -0.48 8.20 4.30
CA VAL A 61 0.67 9.05 4.64
C VAL A 61 0.76 9.19 6.16
N GLY A 62 1.90 8.80 6.72
CA GLY A 62 2.15 8.86 8.17
C GLY A 62 2.55 10.26 8.63
N GLU A 63 2.19 10.60 9.88
CA GLU A 63 2.58 11.87 10.51
C GLU A 63 3.94 11.77 11.21
N ASN A 64 4.13 10.71 11.99
CA ASN A 64 5.29 10.53 12.87
C ASN A 64 5.67 9.05 12.91
N PHE A 65 6.95 8.76 12.63
CA PHE A 65 7.54 7.42 12.63
C PHE A 65 8.54 7.21 13.79
N SER A 66 8.50 8.08 14.80
CA SER A 66 9.24 7.87 16.06
C SER A 66 8.72 6.65 16.80
N HIS A 67 9.52 6.12 17.73
CA HIS A 67 9.12 4.96 18.54
C HIS A 67 7.83 5.23 19.33
N GLY A 68 6.87 4.32 19.19
CA GLY A 68 5.56 4.36 19.85
C GLY A 68 4.67 3.24 19.33
N GLU A 69 3.53 3.03 19.99
CA GLU A 69 2.56 1.97 19.65
C GLU A 69 1.20 2.51 19.20
N SER A 70 1.04 3.84 19.16
CA SER A 70 -0.21 4.51 18.80
C SER A 70 -0.12 5.15 17.42
N LEU A 71 -1.25 5.22 16.72
CA LEU A 71 -1.41 6.03 15.52
C LEU A 71 -1.50 7.51 15.88
N SER A 72 -1.08 8.39 14.96
CA SER A 72 -1.39 9.80 15.11
C SER A 72 -2.89 10.04 14.92
N PRO A 73 -3.47 11.10 15.52
CA PRO A 73 -4.89 11.42 15.34
C PRO A 73 -5.30 11.57 13.87
N SER A 74 -4.41 12.10 13.04
CA SER A 74 -4.61 12.25 11.59
C SER A 74 -4.73 10.91 10.85
N VAL A 75 -3.89 9.93 11.19
CA VAL A 75 -3.93 8.59 10.59
C VAL A 75 -5.09 7.77 11.13
N GLU A 76 -5.36 7.86 12.44
CA GLU A 76 -6.49 7.16 13.07
C GLU A 76 -7.83 7.61 12.49
N ALA A 77 -8.01 8.92 12.28
CA ALA A 77 -9.21 9.48 11.64
C ALA A 77 -9.38 9.04 10.17
N ALA A 78 -8.31 8.64 9.49
CA ALA A 78 -8.35 8.17 8.11
C ALA A 78 -8.78 6.70 7.98
N LEU A 79 -8.71 5.91 9.06
CA LEU A 79 -8.99 4.46 9.01
C LEU A 79 -10.37 4.10 8.46
N PRO A 80 -11.49 4.76 8.85
CA PRO A 80 -12.79 4.44 8.28
C PRO A 80 -12.84 4.66 6.76
N ALA A 81 -12.23 5.74 6.27
CA ALA A 81 -12.15 6.03 4.85
C ALA A 81 -11.26 5.03 4.11
N LEU A 82 -10.15 4.61 4.72
CA LEU A 82 -9.27 3.58 4.19
C LEU A 82 -10.02 2.26 3.97
N LEU A 83 -10.77 1.81 4.98
CA LEU A 83 -11.55 0.59 4.91
C LEU A 83 -12.61 0.67 3.80
N ALA A 84 -13.33 1.78 3.70
CA ALA A 84 -14.30 1.99 2.63
C ALA A 84 -13.66 1.89 1.23
N ARG A 85 -12.47 2.47 1.03
CA ARG A 85 -11.72 2.35 -0.24
C ARG A 85 -11.31 0.91 -0.53
N ILE A 86 -10.89 0.15 0.47
CA ILE A 86 -10.54 -1.26 0.32
C ILE A 86 -11.78 -2.10 -0.05
N GLU A 87 -12.93 -1.83 0.57
CA GLU A 87 -14.21 -2.48 0.26
C GLU A 87 -14.66 -2.24 -1.19
N GLU A 88 -14.47 -1.01 -1.69
CA GLU A 88 -14.72 -0.69 -3.11
C GLU A 88 -13.85 -1.52 -4.07
N LEU A 89 -12.64 -1.92 -3.67
CA LEU A 89 -11.78 -2.75 -4.52
C LEU A 89 -12.28 -4.19 -4.63
N PHE A 90 -13.01 -4.71 -3.64
CA PHE A 90 -13.60 -6.05 -3.69
C PHE A 90 -14.83 -6.12 -4.62
N THR A 91 -15.55 -5.01 -4.79
CA THR A 91 -16.77 -4.97 -5.61
C THR A 91 -16.48 -4.74 -7.09
N ARG A 92 -15.32 -4.16 -7.43
CA ARG A 92 -14.82 -4.00 -8.81
C ARG A 92 -14.27 -5.32 -9.35
N ARG A 93 -15.17 -6.26 -9.69
CA ARG A 93 -14.83 -7.51 -10.40
C ARG A 93 -14.41 -7.25 -11.84
#